data_AF-C7RLI3-F1
#
_entry.id   AF-C7RLI3-F1
#
_cell.length_a   1.000
_cell.length_b   1.000
_cell.length_c   1.000
_cell.angle_alpha   90.00
_cell.angle_beta   90.00
_cell.angle_gamma   90.00
#
_symmetry.space_group_name_H-M   'P 1'
#
loop_
_entity.id
_entity.type
_entity.pdbx_description
1 polymer ?
#
loop_
_entity_poly.entity_id
_entity_poly.type
_entity_poly.pdbx_seq_one_letter_code
_entity_poly.pdbx_strand_id
1 'polypeptide(L)'
;MPQRIPKAMAEKFAAITTLTDAFCDEKLNDEYREMIHQVVGALARKRPSPLLRGTEKVWAAGAVHAVGRINFLDDPSHVNTD
;
A
#
# COMPACT_ATOMS: atom_id res chain seq x y z
N MET A 1 5.15 -2.16 12.49
CA MET A 1 4.51 -3.33 13.17
C MET A 1 3.85 -4.23 12.14
N PRO A 2 3.97 -5.56 12.25
CA PRO A 2 3.36 -6.49 11.28
C PRO A 2 1.83 -6.34 11.28
N GLN A 3 1.22 -6.28 10.09
CA GLN A 3 -0.22 -6.12 9.96
C GLN A 3 -0.96 -7.36 10.46
N ARG A 4 -1.91 -7.20 11.38
CA ARG A 4 -2.83 -8.27 11.74
C ARG A 4 -3.89 -8.43 10.64
N ILE A 5 -3.71 -9.42 9.77
CA ILE A 5 -4.58 -9.68 8.62
C ILE A 5 -5.53 -10.86 8.91
N PRO A 6 -6.85 -10.75 8.63
CA PRO A 6 -7.75 -11.90 8.68
C PRO A 6 -7.30 -13.02 7.73
N LYS A 7 -7.40 -14.29 8.14
CA LYS A 7 -6.97 -15.44 7.31
C LYS A 7 -7.56 -15.42 5.89
N ALA A 8 -8.83 -15.07 5.76
CA ALA A 8 -9.53 -14.96 4.47
C ALA A 8 -8.96 -13.87 3.54
N MET A 9 -8.19 -12.93 4.08
CA MET A 9 -7.58 -11.81 3.34
C MET A 9 -6.06 -11.95 3.19
N ALA A 10 -5.44 -13.01 3.74
CA ALA A 10 -3.99 -13.16 3.79
C ALA A 10 -3.36 -13.20 2.39
N GLU A 11 -3.92 -14.00 1.47
CA GLU A 11 -3.43 -14.12 0.09
C GLU A 11 -3.59 -12.80 -0.67
N LYS A 12 -4.76 -12.16 -0.54
CA LYS A 12 -5.03 -10.87 -1.20
C LYS A 12 -4.10 -9.77 -0.69
N PHE A 13 -3.87 -9.70 0.62
CA PHE A 13 -2.93 -8.76 1.22
C PHE A 13 -1.51 -9.01 0.70
N ALA A 14 -1.03 -10.26 0.74
CA ALA A 14 0.32 -10.61 0.30
C ALA A 14 0.54 -10.30 -1.19
N ALA A 15 -0.44 -10.56 -2.04
CA ALA A 15 -0.34 -10.27 -3.47
C ALA A 15 -0.29 -8.76 -3.76
N ILE A 16 -1.05 -7.95 -3.03
CA ILE A 16 -0.99 -6.48 -3.15
C ILE A 16 0.36 -5.98 -2.62
N THR A 17 0.79 -6.42 -1.43
CA THR A 17 2.04 -5.93 -0.84
C THR A 17 3.26 -6.34 -1.65
N THR A 18 3.27 -7.52 -2.27
CA THR A 18 4.36 -7.93 -3.18
C THR A 18 4.52 -6.95 -4.36
N LEU A 19 3.41 -6.49 -4.93
CA LEU A 19 3.44 -5.52 -6.04
C LEU A 19 3.95 -4.15 -5.57
N THR A 20 3.53 -3.71 -4.38
CA THR A 20 3.95 -2.42 -3.83
C THR A 20 5.37 -2.46 -3.32
N ASP A 21 5.83 -3.60 -2.80
CA ASP A 21 7.20 -3.82 -2.34
C ASP A 21 8.19 -3.66 -3.48
N ALA A 22 7.93 -4.36 -4.60
CA ALA A 22 8.75 -4.24 -5.80
C ALA A 22 8.77 -2.79 -6.34
N PHE A 23 7.64 -2.08 -6.27
CA PHE A 23 7.59 -0.68 -6.68
C PHE A 23 8.38 0.24 -5.74
N CYS A 24 8.26 0.04 -4.43
CA CYS A 24 9.02 0.79 -3.44
C CYS A 24 10.51 0.55 -3.58
N ASP A 25 10.93 -0.70 -3.80
CA ASP A 25 12.33 -1.07 -4.06
C ASP A 25 12.91 -0.37 -5.30
N GLU A 26 12.10 -0.21 -6.36
CA GLU A 26 12.58 0.40 -7.61
C GLU A 26 12.50 1.93 -7.61
N LYS A 27 11.48 2.52 -6.97
CA LYS A 27 11.10 3.92 -7.16
C LYS A 27 10.98 4.76 -5.89
N LEU A 28 10.89 4.16 -4.71
CA LEU A 28 10.69 4.86 -3.43
C LEU A 28 11.68 4.35 -2.37
N ASN A 29 11.22 4.20 -1.14
CA ASN A 29 12.00 3.76 0.01
C ASN A 29 11.14 2.86 0.94
N ASP A 30 11.76 2.41 2.03
CA ASP A 30 11.10 1.55 3.03
C ASP A 30 10.01 2.26 3.83
N GLU A 31 10.09 3.58 4.02
CA GLU A 31 9.05 4.33 4.74
C GLU A 31 7.72 4.30 3.96
N TYR A 32 7.77 4.53 2.65
CA TYR A 32 6.62 4.39 1.77
C TYR A 32 6.07 2.96 1.78
N ARG A 33 6.95 1.95 1.78
CA ARG A 33 6.57 0.54 1.87
C ARG A 33 5.73 0.29 3.13
N GLU A 34 6.22 0.73 4.28
CA GLU A 34 5.53 0.58 5.56
C GLU A 34 4.18 1.29 5.59
N MET A 35 4.11 2.53 5.10
CA MET A 35 2.86 3.28 5.01
C MET A 35 1.83 2.59 4.11
N ILE A 36 2.25 2.09 2.94
CA ILE A 36 1.37 1.37 2.02
C ILE A 36 0.85 0.08 2.68
N HIS A 37 1.70 -0.68 3.37
CA HIS A 37 1.29 -1.88 4.11
C HIS A 37 0.23 -1.56 5.17
N GLN A 38 0.37 -0.43 5.88
CA GLN A 38 -0.63 0.00 6.86
C GLN A 38 -1.98 0.28 6.20
N VAL A 39 -2.00 0.98 5.06
CA VAL A 39 -3.23 1.27 4.30
C VAL A 39 -3.88 -0.03 3.82
N VAL A 40 -3.13 -0.89 3.14
CA VAL A 40 -3.65 -2.17 2.62
C VAL A 40 -4.14 -3.07 3.77
N GLY A 41 -3.42 -3.08 4.89
CA GLY A 41 -3.80 -3.84 6.09
C GLY A 41 -5.08 -3.32 6.73
N ALA A 42 -5.26 -2.00 6.79
CA ALA A 42 -6.51 -1.41 7.27
C ALA A 42 -7.70 -1.77 6.37
N LEU A 43 -7.52 -1.76 5.04
CA LEU A 43 -8.53 -2.19 4.09
C LEU A 43 -8.86 -3.68 4.21
N ALA A 44 -7.85 -4.54 4.40
CA ALA A 44 -8.06 -5.97 4.62
C ALA A 44 -8.89 -6.28 5.88
N ARG A 45 -8.81 -5.43 6.92
CA ARG A 45 -9.57 -5.60 8.17
C ARG A 45 -11.02 -5.12 8.10
N LYS A 46 -11.39 -4.27 7.13
CA LYS A 46 -12.79 -3.83 6.95
C LYS A 46 -13.71 -5.01 6.60
N ARG A 47 -15.00 -4.92 6.97
CA ARG A 47 -15.99 -5.99 6.77
C ARG A 47 -17.25 -5.47 6.05
N PRO A 48 -17.60 -5.98 4.85
CA PRO A 48 -16.74 -6.79 3.99
C PRO A 48 -15.49 -6.01 3.59
N SER A 49 -14.37 -6.68 3.30
CA SER A 49 -13.17 -5.98 2.87
C SER A 49 -13.40 -5.41 1.47
N PRO A 50 -13.10 -4.11 1.23
CA PRO A 50 -13.18 -3.55 -0.11
C PRO A 50 -12.20 -4.23 -1.08
N LEU A 51 -11.10 -4.82 -0.56
CA LEU A 51 -10.13 -5.56 -1.37
C LEU A 51 -10.73 -6.78 -2.07
N LEU A 52 -11.89 -7.28 -1.61
CA LEU A 52 -12.61 -8.36 -2.30
C LEU A 52 -13.11 -7.93 -3.69
N ARG A 53 -13.21 -6.64 -3.94
CA ARG A 53 -13.65 -6.07 -5.23
C ARG A 53 -12.43 -5.52 -5.96
N GLY A 54 -12.26 -5.91 -7.23
CA GLY A 54 -11.15 -5.44 -8.06
C GLY A 54 -9.88 -6.29 -7.95
N THR A 55 -8.90 -5.94 -8.78
CA THR A 55 -7.64 -6.68 -8.90
C THR A 55 -6.59 -6.13 -7.96
N GLU A 56 -5.62 -6.97 -7.62
CA GLU A 56 -4.48 -6.66 -6.77
C GLU A 56 -3.67 -5.51 -7.35
N LYS A 57 -3.50 -5.47 -8.68
CA LYS A 57 -2.80 -4.39 -9.39
C LYS A 57 -3.48 -3.02 -9.22
N VAL A 58 -4.82 -2.98 -9.29
CA VAL A 58 -5.58 -1.72 -9.09
C VAL A 58 -5.43 -1.25 -7.64
N TRP A 59 -5.52 -2.17 -6.67
CA TRP A 59 -5.32 -1.82 -5.27
C TRP A 59 -3.89 -1.38 -4.95
N ALA A 60 -2.88 -2.03 -5.54
CA ALA A 60 -1.48 -1.64 -5.40
C ALA A 60 -1.26 -0.21 -5.92
N ALA A 61 -1.70 0.07 -7.16
CA ALA A 61 -1.59 1.41 -7.75
C ALA A 61 -2.35 2.46 -6.93
N GLY A 62 -3.57 2.15 -6.49
CA GLY A 62 -4.38 3.05 -5.68
C GLY A 62 -3.76 3.34 -4.31
N ALA A 63 -3.17 2.34 -3.64
CA ALA A 63 -2.52 2.52 -2.36
C ALA A 63 -1.25 3.37 -2.48
N VAL A 64 -0.39 3.07 -3.47
CA VAL A 64 0.80 3.88 -3.80
C VAL A 64 0.41 5.32 -4.08
N HIS A 65 -0.60 5.53 -4.94
CA HIS A 65 -1.04 6.87 -5.30
C HIS A 65 -1.60 7.65 -4.10
N ALA A 66 -2.43 7.02 -3.27
CA ALA A 66 -2.99 7.68 -2.09
C ALA A 66 -1.91 8.07 -1.08
N VAL A 67 -0.97 7.17 -0.79
CA VAL A 67 0.16 7.47 0.13
C VAL A 67 1.07 8.54 -0.47
N GLY A 68 1.42 8.44 -1.75
CA GLY A 68 2.24 9.43 -2.45
C GLY A 68 1.60 10.82 -2.43
N ARG A 69 0.31 10.93 -2.73
CA ARG A 69 -0.42 12.21 -2.73
C ARG A 69 -0.49 12.85 -1.35
N ILE A 70 -0.69 12.07 -0.29
CA ILE A 70 -0.73 12.60 1.09
C ILE A 70 0.65 13.11 1.52
N ASN A 71 1.72 12.51 1.00
CA ASN A 71 3.11 12.90 1.27
C ASN A 71 3.71 13.82 0.19
N PHE A 72 2.88 14.48 -0.63
CA PHE A 72 3.32 15.45 -1.64
C PHE A 72 4.39 14.90 -2.60
N LEU A 73 4.39 13.60 -2.87
CA LEU A 73 5.37 12.95 -3.74
C LEU A 73 5.35 13.53 -5.17
N ASP A 74 4.24 14.13 -5.58
CA ASP A 74 4.06 14.80 -6.87
C ASP A 74 4.32 16.32 -6.85
N ASP A 75 4.71 16.88 -5.70
CA ASP A 75 5.03 18.30 -5.56
C ASP A 75 6.56 18.52 -5.54
N PRO A 76 7.15 19.09 -6.62
CA PRO A 76 8.59 19.31 -6.69
C PRO A 76 9.10 20.38 -5.72
N SER A 77 8.22 21.17 -5.10
CA SER A 77 8.60 22.12 -4.04
C SER A 77 8.79 21.45 -2.68
N HIS A 78 8.28 20.23 -2.51
CA HIS A 78 8.46 19.40 -1.33
C HIS A 78 9.64 18.44 -1.54
N VAL A 79 10.76 18.73 -0.89
CA VAL A 79 11.90 17.80 -0.86
C VAL A 79 11.60 16.75 0.21
N ASN A 80 11.34 15.51 -0.18
CA ASN A 80 11.37 14.38 0.76
C ASN A 80 12.83 14.15 1.14
N THR A 81 13.30 14.89 2.15
CA THR A 81 14.58 14.64 2.81
C THR A 81 14.39 13.48 3.78
N ASP A 82 14.83 12.30 3.34
CA ASP A 82 15.33 11.25 4.25
C ASP A 82 16.75 11.62 4.71
#